data_AF-A0A924ZMN8-F1
#
_entry.id   AF-A0A924ZMN8-F1
#
_cell.length_a   1.000
_cell.length_b   1.000
_cell.length_c   1.000
_cell.angle_alpha   90.00
_cell.angle_beta   90.00
_cell.angle_gamma   90.00
#
_symmetry.space_group_name_H-M   'P 1'
#
loop_
_entity.id
_entity.type
_entity.pdbx_description
1 polymer ?
#
loop_
_entity_poly.entity_id
_entity_poly.type
_entity_poly.pdbx_seq_one_letter_code
_entity_poly.pdbx_strand_id
1 'polypeptide(L)'
;NQYSFNYREDYNRRLSLGVKLSLLSGITYNSLNVEQSSLFINRETDEFDLTLKGNYKSNIISKDLNSGIINPTFRDPGASISLGGSYKFRGDWFLMGNLKDIGFIKWNKKSYNYNFDQDINVSDAANGSSDEIINVELGKMLTRFSENASYSTMINGKAEALLSRNYGNYKPNFIISKNLFYPGGHVALVNNYKVRNFVFTATPDYNLDGYLQLGAQAMIKSPNVELFIGTDNLLKTVQASRNLNQNIFTSTKGFSAASAYFGFAFKFGPPMEHSTNANFIPGMNKDLQGGGFFNRLFKKGN
;
A
#
# COMPACT_ATOMS: atom_id res chain seq x y z
N ASN A 1 -8.10 -9.14 4.54
CA ASN A 1 -8.03 -8.85 5.99
C ASN A 1 -6.67 -9.24 6.54
N GLN A 2 -6.18 -8.55 7.57
CA GLN A 2 -4.86 -8.76 8.16
C GLN A 2 -4.92 -8.74 9.68
N TYR A 3 -4.38 -9.78 10.32
CA TYR A 3 -4.11 -9.83 11.75
C TYR A 3 -2.61 -9.76 11.94
N SER A 4 -2.12 -8.98 12.89
CA SER A 4 -0.67 -8.82 13.06
C SER A 4 -0.25 -8.78 14.52
N PHE A 5 0.82 -9.49 14.80
CA PHE A 5 1.57 -9.43 16.04
C PHE A 5 2.84 -8.61 15.83
N ASN A 6 3.10 -7.65 16.70
CA ASN A 6 4.28 -6.79 16.65
C ASN A 6 5.13 -7.00 17.91
N TYR A 7 6.42 -7.24 17.73
CA TYR A 7 7.40 -7.27 18.81
C TYR A 7 8.51 -6.28 18.51
N ARG A 8 8.83 -5.42 19.49
CA ARG A 8 9.92 -4.44 19.41
C ARG A 8 10.75 -4.50 20.68
N GLU A 9 12.06 -4.50 20.52
CA GLU A 9 13.04 -4.45 21.59
C GLU A 9 14.00 -3.28 21.38
N ASP A 10 14.23 -2.51 22.44
CA ASP A 10 15.30 -1.51 22.45
C ASP A 10 16.59 -2.20 22.94
N TYR A 11 17.46 -2.56 22.00
CA TYR A 11 18.73 -3.23 22.32
C TYR A 11 19.64 -2.34 23.18
N ASN A 12 19.62 -1.03 22.93
CA ASN A 12 20.21 -0.02 23.81
C ASN A 12 19.46 1.32 23.66
N ARG A 13 19.92 2.37 24.34
CA ARG A 13 19.29 3.71 24.28
C ARG A 13 19.21 4.33 22.87
N ARG A 14 19.99 3.80 21.91
CA ARG A 14 20.09 4.30 20.54
C ARG A 14 19.53 3.35 19.49
N LEU A 15 19.70 2.04 19.67
CA LEU A 15 19.31 1.01 18.71
C LEU A 15 18.05 0.28 19.19
N SER A 16 17.05 0.24 18.31
CA SER A 16 15.85 -0.58 18.47
C SER A 16 15.70 -1.51 17.27
N LEU A 17 15.22 -2.71 17.52
CA LEU A 17 14.88 -3.70 16.50
C LEU A 17 13.42 -4.14 16.69
N GLY A 18 12.76 -4.46 15.60
CA GLY A 18 11.37 -4.89 15.61
C GLY A 18 11.08 -5.91 14.51
N VAL A 19 10.13 -6.78 14.83
CA VAL A 19 9.54 -7.73 13.91
C VAL A 19 8.03 -7.65 14.01
N LYS A 20 7.36 -7.72 12.87
CA LYS A 20 5.91 -7.85 12.74
C LYS A 20 5.63 -9.12 11.96
N LEU A 21 4.81 -9.99 12.52
CA LEU A 21 4.28 -11.16 11.85
C LEU A 21 2.81 -10.89 11.56
N SER A 22 2.38 -11.11 10.34
CA SER A 22 0.99 -10.92 9.95
C SER A 22 0.40 -12.17 9.31
N LEU A 23 -0.83 -12.50 9.68
CA LEU A 23 -1.68 -13.45 8.99
C LEU A 23 -2.60 -12.67 8.07
N LEU A 24 -2.65 -13.11 6.82
CA LEU A 24 -3.42 -12.49 5.75
C LEU A 24 -4.55 -13.42 5.35
N SER A 25 -5.69 -12.82 5.02
CA SER A 25 -6.77 -13.49 4.30
C SER A 25 -6.97 -12.75 2.99
N GLY A 26 -6.68 -13.43 1.88
CA GLY A 26 -7.04 -12.99 0.54
C GLY A 26 -8.56 -12.79 0.45
N ILE A 27 -8.98 -11.79 -0.32
CA ILE A 27 -10.40 -11.47 -0.57
C ILE A 27 -10.67 -11.65 -2.06
N THR A 28 -9.91 -10.94 -2.90
CA THR A 28 -9.99 -11.04 -4.36
C THR A 28 -8.59 -10.94 -4.97
N TYR A 29 -8.37 -11.70 -6.04
CA TYR A 29 -7.20 -11.63 -6.88
C TYR A 29 -7.62 -11.87 -8.33
N ASN A 30 -7.23 -10.94 -9.20
CA ASN A 30 -7.39 -11.04 -10.64
C ASN A 30 -6.11 -10.49 -11.26
N SER A 31 -5.48 -11.27 -12.13
CA SER A 31 -4.27 -10.89 -12.84
C SER A 31 -4.33 -11.48 -14.24
N LEU A 32 -4.22 -10.63 -15.24
CA LEU A 32 -4.08 -11.01 -16.65
C LEU A 32 -2.71 -10.51 -17.11
N ASN A 33 -1.86 -11.41 -17.56
CA ASN A 33 -0.59 -11.11 -18.19
C ASN A 33 -0.66 -11.60 -19.65
N VAL A 34 -0.50 -10.70 -20.60
CA VAL A 34 -0.50 -11.03 -22.04
C VAL A 34 0.94 -10.97 -22.52
N GLU A 35 1.50 -12.13 -22.88
CA GLU A 35 2.88 -12.27 -23.36
C GLU A 35 3.00 -11.96 -24.85
N GLN A 36 1.97 -12.32 -25.63
CA GLN A 36 1.89 -12.05 -27.06
C GLN A 36 0.44 -11.76 -27.44
N SER A 37 0.26 -10.72 -28.25
CA SER A 37 -1.01 -10.41 -28.90
C SER A 37 -0.69 -10.01 -30.33
N SER A 38 -1.30 -10.70 -31.30
CA SER A 38 -1.22 -10.30 -32.70
C SER A 38 -2.61 -10.33 -33.32
N LEU A 39 -2.96 -9.24 -33.99
CA LEU A 39 -4.18 -9.10 -34.75
C LEU A 39 -3.80 -9.02 -36.23
N PHE A 40 -4.27 -9.98 -37.00
CA PHE A 40 -4.18 -9.99 -38.45
C PHE A 40 -5.56 -9.71 -39.04
N ILE A 41 -5.61 -8.77 -39.98
CA ILE A 41 -6.86 -8.31 -40.60
C ILE A 41 -6.78 -8.67 -42.08
N ASN A 42 -7.58 -9.63 -42.51
CA ASN A 42 -7.71 -9.96 -43.92
C ASN A 42 -8.93 -9.25 -44.52
N ARG A 43 -8.67 -8.17 -45.28
CA ARG A 43 -9.72 -7.38 -45.93
C ARG A 43 -10.33 -8.04 -47.17
N GLU A 44 -9.69 -9.08 -47.72
CA GLU A 44 -10.19 -9.79 -48.89
C GLU A 44 -11.22 -10.87 -48.52
N THR A 45 -11.07 -11.48 -47.33
CA THR A 45 -11.97 -12.50 -46.79
C THR A 45 -12.89 -11.98 -45.66
N ASP A 46 -12.74 -10.72 -45.26
CA ASP A 46 -13.45 -10.09 -44.13
C ASP A 46 -13.30 -10.88 -42.82
N GLU A 47 -12.06 -11.26 -42.53
CA GLU A 47 -11.68 -12.07 -41.37
C GLU A 47 -10.70 -11.33 -40.45
N PHE A 48 -10.89 -11.50 -39.16
CA PHE A 48 -9.94 -11.12 -38.12
C PHE A 48 -9.35 -12.37 -37.46
N ASP A 49 -8.03 -12.51 -37.52
CA ASP A 49 -7.28 -13.52 -36.77
C ASP A 49 -6.58 -12.85 -35.59
N LEU A 50 -7.03 -13.18 -34.38
CA LEU A 50 -6.45 -12.69 -33.13
C LEU A 50 -5.74 -13.84 -32.42
N THR A 51 -4.40 -13.81 -32.40
CA THR A 51 -3.60 -14.70 -31.55
C THR A 51 -3.37 -14.02 -30.21
N LEU A 52 -3.75 -14.70 -29.13
CA LEU A 52 -3.49 -14.26 -27.76
C LEU A 52 -2.76 -15.35 -27.00
N LYS A 53 -1.62 -14.97 -26.41
CA LYS A 53 -0.83 -15.81 -25.52
C LYS A 53 -0.56 -15.10 -24.21
N GLY A 54 -0.73 -15.80 -23.10
CA GLY A 54 -0.46 -15.25 -21.78
C GLY A 54 -0.96 -16.10 -20.63
N ASN A 55 -0.95 -15.53 -19.43
CA ASN A 55 -1.41 -16.17 -18.21
C ASN A 55 -2.54 -15.35 -17.56
N TYR A 56 -3.62 -16.02 -17.20
CA TYR A 56 -4.72 -15.46 -16.42
C TYR A 56 -4.85 -16.18 -15.08
N LYS A 57 -4.86 -15.42 -13.99
CA LYS A 57 -5.07 -15.91 -12.63
C LYS A 57 -6.25 -15.18 -12.01
N SER A 58 -7.25 -15.90 -11.54
CA SER A 58 -8.33 -15.30 -10.76
C SER A 58 -8.90 -16.23 -9.71
N ASN A 59 -9.35 -15.68 -8.58
CA ASN A 59 -10.09 -16.42 -7.55
C ASN A 59 -11.61 -16.13 -7.55
N ILE A 60 -12.14 -15.36 -8.51
CA ILE A 60 -13.57 -15.01 -8.62
C ILE A 60 -14.13 -15.43 -9.99
N ILE A 61 -15.28 -16.11 -9.98
CA ILE A 61 -16.14 -16.28 -11.17
C ILE A 61 -17.08 -15.08 -11.21
N SER A 62 -17.22 -14.43 -12.36
CA SER A 62 -18.09 -13.25 -12.58
C SER A 62 -19.56 -13.42 -12.14
N LYS A 63 -20.00 -14.64 -11.80
CA LYS A 63 -21.33 -14.98 -11.28
C LYS A 63 -21.54 -14.74 -9.78
N ASP A 64 -20.47 -14.59 -8.98
CA ASP A 64 -20.54 -14.48 -7.51
C ASP A 64 -20.45 -13.04 -6.97
N LEU A 65 -20.46 -12.03 -7.85
CA LEU A 65 -20.32 -10.61 -7.47
C LEU A 65 -21.51 -10.04 -6.67
N ASN A 66 -22.67 -10.70 -6.67
CA ASN A 66 -23.92 -10.12 -6.14
C ASN A 66 -24.23 -10.43 -4.66
N SER A 67 -23.52 -11.34 -3.98
CA SER A 67 -23.81 -11.61 -2.56
C SER A 67 -22.65 -12.30 -1.84
N GLY A 68 -21.94 -11.55 -0.97
CA GLY A 68 -21.13 -12.17 0.09
C GLY A 68 -19.62 -11.86 0.12
N ILE A 69 -19.11 -10.92 -0.68
CA ILE A 69 -17.68 -10.50 -0.66
C ILE A 69 -17.24 -9.93 0.71
N ILE A 70 -18.19 -9.60 1.58
CA ILE A 70 -17.96 -8.91 2.86
C ILE A 70 -17.67 -9.86 4.03
N ASN A 71 -17.87 -11.18 3.88
CA ASN A 71 -17.61 -12.13 4.96
C ASN A 71 -16.16 -12.67 4.92
N PRO A 72 -15.34 -12.39 5.96
CA PRO A 72 -13.97 -12.92 6.05
C PRO A 72 -14.00 -14.43 6.20
N THR A 73 -13.73 -15.17 5.12
CA THR A 73 -13.81 -16.65 5.16
C THR A 73 -12.46 -17.34 5.38
N PHE A 74 -11.34 -16.62 5.58
CA PHE A 74 -9.97 -17.19 5.71
C PHE A 74 -9.62 -18.23 4.65
N ARG A 75 -10.35 -18.22 3.54
CA ARG A 75 -10.32 -19.29 2.53
C ARG A 75 -9.01 -19.29 1.76
N ASP A 76 -8.37 -18.14 1.64
CA ASP A 76 -7.06 -18.00 1.00
C ASP A 76 -6.07 -17.45 2.04
N PRO A 77 -5.44 -18.32 2.85
CA PRO A 77 -4.55 -17.90 3.91
C PRO A 77 -3.22 -17.42 3.35
N GLY A 78 -2.68 -16.36 3.94
CA GLY A 78 -1.34 -15.86 3.68
C GLY A 78 -0.61 -15.51 4.97
N ALA A 79 0.69 -15.32 4.84
CA ALA A 79 1.53 -14.86 5.93
C ALA A 79 2.51 -13.82 5.40
N SER A 80 2.79 -12.81 6.22
CA SER A 80 3.84 -11.83 5.96
C SER A 80 4.70 -11.57 7.18
N ILE A 81 5.95 -11.23 6.91
CA ILE A 81 6.91 -10.74 7.90
C ILE A 81 7.33 -9.33 7.51
N SER A 82 7.43 -8.46 8.52
CA SER A 82 8.10 -7.18 8.40
C SER A 82 9.20 -7.09 9.45
N LEU A 83 10.34 -6.55 9.03
CA LEU A 83 11.51 -6.31 9.87
C LEU A 83 11.78 -4.82 9.91
N GLY A 84 12.18 -4.31 11.07
CA GLY A 84 12.46 -2.90 11.24
C GLY A 84 13.61 -2.68 12.22
N GLY A 85 14.42 -1.67 11.95
CA GLY A 85 15.48 -1.22 12.83
C GLY A 85 15.52 0.29 12.88
N SER A 86 15.82 0.85 14.05
CA SER A 86 15.99 2.29 14.19
C SER A 86 17.21 2.64 15.02
N TYR A 87 17.92 3.70 14.64
CA TYR A 87 19.11 4.19 15.31
C TYR A 87 18.99 5.69 15.58
N LYS A 88 19.20 6.09 16.84
CA LYS A 88 19.32 7.49 17.27
C LYS A 88 20.79 7.89 17.31
N PHE A 89 21.20 8.79 16.43
CA PHE A 89 22.54 9.37 16.46
C PHE A 89 22.63 10.50 17.48
N ARG A 90 23.85 11.03 17.68
CA ARG A 90 24.05 12.28 18.45
C ARG A 90 23.49 13.46 17.64
N GLY A 91 23.02 14.50 18.33
CA GLY A 91 22.48 15.72 17.69
C GLY A 91 21.07 15.57 17.11
N ASP A 92 20.22 14.77 17.77
CA ASP A 92 18.79 14.58 17.46
C ASP A 92 18.46 14.04 16.06
N TRP A 93 19.45 13.39 15.44
CA TRP A 93 19.28 12.64 14.21
C TRP A 93 18.72 11.24 14.50
N PHE A 94 17.76 10.81 13.68
CA PHE A 94 17.10 9.52 13.78
C PHE A 94 17.01 8.88 12.40
N LEU A 95 17.51 7.65 12.28
CA LEU A 95 17.38 6.80 11.10
C LEU A 95 16.54 5.58 11.45
N MET A 96 15.67 5.18 10.52
CA MET A 96 14.89 3.97 10.63
C MET A 96 14.84 3.29 9.27
N GLY A 97 15.15 2.01 9.23
CA GLY A 97 14.97 1.15 8.05
C GLY A 97 13.88 0.13 8.34
N ASN A 98 13.02 -0.12 7.36
CA ASN A 98 12.01 -1.16 7.43
C ASN A 98 11.97 -1.96 6.14
N LEU A 99 11.70 -3.24 6.28
CA LEU A 99 11.38 -4.17 5.22
C LEU A 99 9.99 -4.70 5.56
N LYS A 100 8.99 -4.28 4.81
CA LYS A 100 7.58 -4.49 5.12
C LYS A 100 6.96 -5.54 4.22
N ASP A 101 6.09 -6.34 4.83
CA ASP A 101 5.13 -7.20 4.15
C ASP A 101 5.78 -8.11 3.11
N ILE A 102 6.89 -8.77 3.48
CA ILE A 102 7.44 -9.87 2.69
C ILE A 102 6.66 -11.12 3.03
N GLY A 103 6.05 -11.76 2.04
CA GLY A 103 5.21 -12.90 2.33
C GLY A 103 4.57 -13.52 1.10
N PHE A 104 3.57 -14.35 1.35
CA PHE A 104 2.82 -15.02 0.30
C PHE A 104 1.37 -15.22 0.72
N ILE A 105 0.50 -15.38 -0.28
CA ILE A 105 -0.87 -15.84 -0.12
C ILE A 105 -1.01 -17.15 -0.88
N LYS A 106 -1.55 -18.17 -0.20
CA LYS A 106 -1.90 -19.44 -0.81
C LYS A 106 -3.37 -19.41 -1.19
N TRP A 107 -3.62 -19.52 -2.49
CA TRP A 107 -4.95 -19.58 -3.08
C TRP A 107 -5.42 -21.02 -3.15
N ASN A 108 -6.66 -21.26 -2.73
CA ASN A 108 -7.21 -22.61 -2.62
C ASN A 108 -7.59 -23.23 -3.98
N LYS A 109 -7.92 -24.53 -3.99
CA LYS A 109 -8.23 -25.32 -5.20
C LYS A 109 -9.47 -24.87 -6.01
N LYS A 110 -10.10 -23.74 -5.69
CA LYS A 110 -11.16 -23.13 -6.51
C LYS A 110 -10.69 -21.82 -7.16
N SER A 111 -9.38 -21.62 -7.23
CA SER A 111 -8.75 -20.52 -7.94
C SER A 111 -8.34 -21.00 -9.33
N TYR A 112 -8.46 -20.09 -10.29
CA TYR A 112 -8.24 -20.33 -11.71
C TYR A 112 -6.86 -19.82 -12.06
N ASN A 113 -6.04 -20.67 -12.66
CA ASN A 113 -4.75 -20.31 -13.24
C ASN A 113 -4.69 -20.95 -14.63
N TYR A 114 -4.68 -20.12 -15.66
CA TYR A 114 -4.73 -20.59 -17.04
C TYR A 114 -3.63 -19.93 -17.86
N ASN A 115 -2.91 -20.73 -18.64
CA ASN A 115 -2.05 -20.24 -19.71
C ASN A 115 -2.83 -20.36 -21.01
N PHE A 116 -3.23 -19.22 -21.59
CA PHE A 116 -3.87 -19.21 -22.90
C PHE A 116 -2.81 -19.10 -23.99
N ASP A 117 -2.99 -19.88 -25.05
CA ASP A 117 -2.25 -19.82 -26.32
C ASP A 117 -3.27 -20.23 -27.38
N GLN A 118 -4.02 -19.26 -27.91
CA GLN A 118 -5.20 -19.50 -28.73
C GLN A 118 -5.29 -18.51 -29.88
N ASP A 119 -5.72 -19.02 -31.03
CA ASP A 119 -6.08 -18.25 -32.21
C ASP A 119 -7.60 -18.12 -32.27
N ILE A 120 -8.10 -16.88 -32.25
CA ILE A 120 -9.52 -16.56 -32.40
C ILE A 120 -9.70 -16.04 -33.82
N ASN A 121 -10.40 -16.81 -34.65
CA ASN A 121 -10.80 -16.39 -35.98
C ASN A 121 -12.25 -15.88 -35.92
N VAL A 122 -12.45 -14.63 -36.37
CA VAL A 122 -13.77 -14.02 -36.51
C VAL A 122 -14.01 -13.73 -37.99
N SER A 123 -14.95 -14.47 -38.58
CA SER A 123 -15.49 -14.22 -39.91
C SER A 123 -16.59 -13.15 -39.86
N ASP A 124 -16.75 -12.37 -40.94
CA ASP A 124 -17.79 -11.34 -41.11
C ASP A 124 -17.52 -10.06 -40.31
N ALA A 125 -16.24 -9.67 -40.29
CA ALA A 125 -15.63 -8.56 -39.58
C ALA A 125 -16.21 -7.16 -39.87
N ALA A 126 -16.82 -6.95 -41.05
CA ALA A 126 -17.34 -5.65 -41.49
C ALA A 126 -18.71 -5.29 -40.91
N ASN A 127 -19.44 -6.24 -40.33
CA ASN A 127 -20.67 -5.93 -39.60
C ASN A 127 -20.31 -5.30 -38.25
N GLY A 128 -20.95 -4.19 -37.88
CA GLY A 128 -20.66 -3.41 -36.64
C GLY A 128 -20.84 -4.14 -35.31
N SER A 129 -20.98 -5.46 -35.33
CA SER A 129 -21.09 -6.38 -34.19
C SER A 129 -19.81 -7.18 -33.92
N SER A 130 -18.75 -7.00 -34.73
CA SER A 130 -17.47 -7.73 -34.58
C SER A 130 -16.82 -7.55 -33.21
N ASP A 131 -16.90 -6.35 -32.62
CA ASP A 131 -16.41 -6.07 -31.27
C ASP A 131 -17.17 -6.89 -30.20
N GLU A 132 -18.49 -7.08 -30.39
CA GLU A 132 -19.31 -7.86 -29.47
C GLU A 132 -19.02 -9.35 -29.60
N ILE A 133 -18.82 -9.85 -30.82
CA ILE A 133 -18.45 -11.24 -31.10
C ILE A 133 -17.07 -11.56 -30.51
N ILE A 134 -16.08 -10.67 -30.71
CA ILE A 134 -14.74 -10.81 -30.12
C ILE A 134 -14.82 -10.82 -28.58
N ASN A 135 -15.57 -9.90 -27.97
CA ASN A 135 -15.71 -9.86 -26.51
C ASN A 135 -16.41 -11.12 -25.96
N VAL A 136 -17.42 -11.64 -26.66
CA VAL A 136 -18.12 -12.87 -26.28
C VAL A 136 -17.20 -14.08 -26.41
N GLU A 137 -16.43 -14.19 -27.49
CA GLU A 137 -15.54 -15.32 -27.72
C GLU A 137 -14.33 -15.30 -26.79
N LEU A 138 -13.77 -14.11 -26.49
CA LEU A 138 -12.79 -13.92 -25.42
C LEU A 138 -13.35 -14.30 -24.05
N GLY A 139 -14.59 -13.91 -23.75
CA GLY A 139 -15.27 -14.29 -22.50
C GLY A 139 -15.50 -15.79 -22.38
N LYS A 140 -15.87 -16.47 -23.47
CA LYS A 140 -16.01 -17.93 -23.53
C LYS A 140 -14.66 -18.63 -23.42
N MET A 141 -13.61 -18.14 -24.07
CA MET A 141 -12.26 -18.68 -23.95
C MET A 141 -11.77 -18.62 -22.50
N LEU A 142 -11.90 -17.47 -21.84
CA LEU A 142 -11.48 -17.30 -20.44
C LEU A 142 -12.26 -18.18 -19.45
N THR A 143 -13.49 -18.59 -19.79
CA THR A 143 -14.32 -19.44 -18.93
C THR A 143 -14.21 -20.94 -19.25
N ARG A 144 -13.92 -21.33 -20.49
CA ARG A 144 -13.89 -22.73 -20.95
C ARG A 144 -12.63 -23.49 -20.52
N PHE A 145 -11.51 -22.79 -20.35
CA PHE A 145 -10.22 -23.40 -20.02
C PHE A 145 -9.76 -23.17 -18.57
N SER A 146 -10.69 -22.75 -17.70
CA SER A 146 -10.36 -22.44 -16.31
C SER A 146 -10.15 -23.74 -15.52
N GLU A 147 -8.91 -24.19 -15.37
CA GLU A 147 -8.58 -25.31 -14.49
C GLU A 147 -8.52 -24.87 -13.02
N ASN A 148 -9.15 -25.66 -12.16
CA ASN A 148 -9.13 -25.47 -10.71
C ASN A 148 -7.75 -25.85 -10.16
N ALA A 149 -6.89 -24.87 -9.90
CA ALA A 149 -5.54 -25.09 -9.41
C ALA A 149 -5.23 -24.21 -8.19
N SER A 150 -4.66 -24.83 -7.15
CA SER A 150 -4.10 -24.05 -6.03
C SER A 150 -2.77 -23.44 -6.47
N TYR A 151 -2.58 -22.14 -6.25
CA TYR A 151 -1.32 -21.46 -6.52
C TYR A 151 -0.92 -20.55 -5.35
N SER A 152 0.36 -20.18 -5.29
CA SER A 152 0.87 -19.22 -4.31
C SER A 152 1.29 -17.95 -5.03
N THR A 153 0.94 -16.78 -4.48
CA THR A 153 1.42 -15.49 -4.97
C THR A 153 2.25 -14.82 -3.89
N MET A 154 3.41 -14.28 -4.27
CA MET A 154 4.14 -13.36 -3.41
C MET A 154 3.34 -12.07 -3.25
N ILE A 155 3.31 -11.52 -2.04
CA ILE A 155 2.76 -10.19 -1.81
C ILE A 155 3.81 -9.14 -2.13
N ASN A 156 3.36 -7.93 -2.47
CA ASN A 156 4.27 -6.83 -2.74
C ASN A 156 4.92 -6.33 -1.43
N GLY A 157 6.11 -6.85 -1.14
CA GLY A 157 6.94 -6.32 -0.06
C GLY A 157 7.53 -4.95 -0.42
N LYS A 158 7.86 -4.16 0.59
CA LYS A 158 8.38 -2.80 0.43
C LYS A 158 9.58 -2.55 1.34
N ALA A 159 10.65 -2.01 0.79
CA ALA A 159 11.76 -1.47 1.57
C ALA A 159 11.54 0.03 1.79
N GLU A 160 11.71 0.50 3.03
CA GLU A 160 11.58 1.90 3.40
C GLU A 160 12.72 2.35 4.30
N ALA A 161 13.20 3.56 4.10
CA ALA A 161 14.10 4.23 5.02
C ALA A 161 13.57 5.63 5.36
N LEU A 162 13.66 5.99 6.64
CA LEU A 162 13.30 7.30 7.16
C LEU A 162 14.51 7.89 7.85
N LEU A 163 14.92 9.08 7.42
CA LEU A 163 15.90 9.91 8.09
C LEU A 163 15.19 11.17 8.61
N SER A 164 15.37 11.51 9.87
CA SER A 164 14.78 12.71 10.44
C SER A 164 15.72 13.39 11.41
N ARG A 165 15.50 14.68 11.61
CA ARG A 165 16.17 15.46 12.64
C ARG A 165 15.16 16.32 13.38
N ASN A 166 15.33 16.47 14.68
CA ASN A 166 14.52 17.37 15.48
C ASN A 166 15.28 18.69 15.71
N TYR A 167 14.69 19.82 15.28
CA TYR A 167 15.18 21.17 15.56
C TYR A 167 14.25 21.90 16.56
N GLY A 168 13.52 21.16 17.40
CA GLY A 168 12.55 21.70 18.35
C GLY A 168 11.20 21.96 17.69
N ASN A 169 11.00 23.16 17.16
CA ASN A 169 9.73 23.54 16.51
C ASN A 169 9.63 23.02 15.08
N TYR A 170 10.73 22.60 14.47
CA TYR A 170 10.78 22.08 13.11
C TYR A 170 11.36 20.67 13.09
N LYS A 171 10.67 19.74 12.42
CA LYS A 171 11.10 18.35 12.28
C LYS A 171 10.95 17.86 10.84
N PRO A 172 12.00 17.97 10.01
CA PRO A 172 12.03 17.35 8.69
C PRO A 172 12.18 15.82 8.81
N ASN A 173 11.47 15.11 7.93
CA ASN A 173 11.57 13.66 7.79
C ASN A 173 11.69 13.35 6.31
N PHE A 174 12.83 12.83 5.91
CA PHE A 174 13.08 12.32 4.57
C PHE A 174 12.73 10.83 4.56
N ILE A 175 11.82 10.44 3.68
CA ILE A 175 11.33 9.07 3.56
C ILE A 175 11.58 8.61 2.13
N ILE A 176 12.28 7.50 1.97
CA ILE A 176 12.43 6.80 0.71
C ILE A 176 11.80 5.43 0.83
N SER A 177 11.01 5.04 -0.16
CA SER A 177 10.37 3.74 -0.23
C SER A 177 10.48 3.15 -1.62
N LYS A 178 10.66 1.84 -1.71
CA LYS A 178 10.71 1.10 -2.97
C LYS A 178 10.01 -0.24 -2.82
N ASN A 179 9.17 -0.58 -3.79
CA ASN A 179 8.57 -1.90 -3.89
C ASN A 179 9.64 -2.94 -4.26
N LEU A 180 9.58 -4.12 -3.65
CA LEU A 180 10.60 -5.16 -3.85
C LEU A 180 10.39 -5.92 -5.16
N PHE A 181 9.15 -6.16 -5.54
CA PHE A 181 8.78 -7.04 -6.66
C PHE A 181 8.16 -6.32 -7.85
N TYR A 182 7.80 -5.05 -7.69
CA TYR A 182 7.17 -4.24 -8.74
C TYR A 182 7.95 -2.94 -8.95
N PRO A 183 8.03 -2.40 -10.18
CA PRO A 183 8.51 -1.05 -10.38
C PRO A 183 7.57 -0.08 -9.64
N GLY A 184 8.17 0.85 -8.90
CA GLY A 184 7.44 1.82 -8.10
C GLY A 184 8.12 2.11 -6.78
N GLY A 185 8.03 3.35 -6.36
CA GLY A 185 8.60 3.83 -5.12
C GLY A 185 8.34 5.32 -4.94
N HIS A 186 8.59 5.81 -3.74
CA HIS A 186 8.29 7.19 -3.38
C HIS A 186 9.47 7.79 -2.64
N VAL A 187 9.73 9.06 -2.92
CA VAL A 187 10.64 9.91 -2.16
C VAL A 187 9.83 11.08 -1.62
N ALA A 188 9.61 11.08 -0.31
CA ALA A 188 8.84 12.11 0.37
C ALA A 188 9.72 12.90 1.34
N LEU A 189 9.51 14.22 1.39
CA LEU A 189 10.08 15.07 2.44
C LEU A 189 8.94 15.67 3.26
N VAL A 190 8.72 15.13 4.46
CA VAL A 190 7.67 15.57 5.39
C VAL A 190 8.23 16.63 6.33
N ASN A 191 7.81 17.87 6.13
CA ASN A 191 8.22 19.03 6.90
C ASN A 191 7.17 19.34 7.96
N ASN A 192 7.44 18.99 9.22
CA ASN A 192 6.55 19.29 10.33
C ASN A 192 6.99 20.56 11.05
N TYR A 193 6.08 21.51 11.23
CA TYR A 193 6.29 22.74 11.99
C TYR A 193 5.28 22.83 13.14
N LYS A 194 5.77 22.89 14.37
CA LYS A 194 4.98 22.93 15.59
C LYS A 194 4.98 24.33 16.18
N VAL A 195 3.78 24.86 16.43
CA VAL A 195 3.55 26.12 17.14
C VAL A 195 2.54 25.86 18.25
N ARG A 196 3.01 25.80 19.51
CA ARG A 196 2.20 25.44 20.68
C ARG A 196 1.48 24.11 20.46
N ASN A 197 0.16 24.15 20.31
CA ASN A 197 -0.71 23.00 20.13
C ASN A 197 -1.03 22.74 18.64
N PHE A 198 -0.55 23.58 17.72
CA PHE A 198 -0.75 23.42 16.28
C PHE A 198 0.46 22.77 15.64
N VAL A 199 0.21 21.86 14.70
CA VAL A 199 1.23 21.22 13.85
C VAL A 199 0.81 21.40 12.40
N PHE A 200 1.66 22.07 11.64
CA PHE A 200 1.52 22.23 10.20
C PHE A 200 2.51 21.31 9.51
N THR A 201 2.06 20.63 8.47
CA THR A 201 2.86 19.66 7.74
C THR A 201 2.80 19.98 6.26
N ALA A 202 3.95 20.04 5.61
CA ALA A 202 4.07 20.14 4.16
C ALA A 202 4.87 18.93 3.63
N THR A 203 4.33 18.24 2.64
CA THR A 203 4.88 16.98 2.15
C THR A 203 4.95 16.99 0.62
N PRO A 204 6.05 17.45 0.01
CA PRO A 204 6.41 17.02 -1.32
C PRO A 204 6.68 15.51 -1.34
N ASP A 205 5.97 14.80 -2.21
CA ASP A 205 6.13 13.38 -2.52
C ASP A 205 6.41 13.22 -4.01
N TYR A 206 7.53 12.61 -4.35
CA TYR A 206 7.89 12.27 -5.72
C TYR A 206 7.76 10.76 -5.89
N ASN A 207 6.79 10.34 -6.70
CA ASN A 207 6.72 8.98 -7.20
C ASN A 207 7.81 8.79 -8.26
N LEU A 208 8.57 7.70 -8.14
CA LEU A 208 9.60 7.29 -9.09
C LEU A 208 9.06 7.04 -10.51
N ASP A 209 7.74 6.91 -10.67
CA ASP A 209 7.05 6.86 -11.98
C ASP A 209 6.89 8.25 -12.64
N GLY A 210 7.44 9.31 -12.05
CA GLY A 210 7.51 10.65 -12.67
C GLY A 210 6.49 11.67 -12.17
N TYR A 211 5.76 11.37 -11.09
CA TYR A 211 4.70 12.25 -10.58
C TYR A 211 5.12 12.93 -9.27
N LEU A 212 5.07 14.26 -9.24
CA LEU A 212 5.25 15.05 -8.03
C LEU A 212 3.89 15.44 -7.44
N GLN A 213 3.69 15.17 -6.17
CA GLN A 213 2.52 15.54 -5.38
C GLN A 213 2.95 16.44 -4.22
N LEU A 214 2.13 17.44 -3.89
CA LEU A 214 2.37 18.36 -2.79
C LEU A 214 1.21 18.26 -1.80
N GLY A 215 1.44 17.57 -0.68
CA GLY A 215 0.49 17.47 0.41
C GLY A 215 0.66 18.57 1.46
N ALA A 216 -0.44 18.94 2.10
CA ALA A 216 -0.45 19.85 3.24
C ALA A 216 -1.44 19.37 4.29
N GLN A 217 -1.08 19.47 5.57
CA GLN A 217 -1.93 19.08 6.70
C GLN A 217 -1.81 20.08 7.84
N ALA A 218 -2.93 20.37 8.50
CA ALA A 218 -2.98 21.10 9.76
C ALA A 218 -3.57 20.17 10.83
N MET A 219 -2.94 20.16 12.00
CA MET A 219 -3.33 19.33 13.13
C MET A 219 -3.34 20.15 14.42
N ILE A 220 -4.36 19.96 15.23
CA ILE A 220 -4.48 20.52 16.58
C ILE A 220 -4.29 19.36 17.56
N LYS A 221 -3.26 19.48 18.41
CA LYS A 221 -2.93 18.51 19.45
C LYS A 221 -3.35 19.02 20.82
N SER A 222 -4.31 18.34 21.41
CA SER A 222 -4.71 18.47 22.81
C SER A 222 -4.24 17.22 23.59
N PRO A 223 -4.08 17.28 24.93
CA PRO A 223 -3.68 16.12 25.72
C PRO A 223 -4.53 14.86 25.47
N ASN A 224 -5.85 15.03 25.27
CA ASN A 224 -6.79 13.92 25.15
C ASN A 224 -7.35 13.75 23.72
N VAL A 225 -7.19 14.75 22.86
CA VAL A 225 -7.80 14.81 21.53
C VAL A 225 -6.82 15.35 20.50
N GLU A 226 -6.76 14.73 19.33
CA GLU A 226 -6.08 15.29 18.16
C GLU A 226 -7.07 15.41 17.01
N LEU A 227 -7.13 16.59 16.39
CA LEU A 227 -7.92 16.86 15.20
C LEU A 227 -6.96 17.17 14.05
N PHE A 228 -7.18 16.62 12.87
CA PHE A 228 -6.36 16.92 11.70
C PHE A 228 -7.20 17.02 10.43
N ILE A 229 -6.77 17.90 9.55
CA ILE A 229 -7.33 18.09 8.21
C ILE A 229 -6.17 18.27 7.24
N GLY A 230 -6.31 17.74 6.03
CA GLY A 230 -5.27 17.90 5.02
C GLY A 230 -5.71 17.55 3.61
N THR A 231 -4.77 17.70 2.70
CA THR A 231 -4.86 17.40 1.27
C THR A 231 -3.56 16.76 0.83
N ASP A 232 -3.62 15.83 -0.11
CA ASP A 232 -2.42 15.19 -0.70
C ASP A 232 -1.99 15.88 -2.01
N ASN A 233 -2.89 16.67 -2.61
CA ASN A 233 -2.65 17.42 -3.83
C ASN A 233 -3.12 18.87 -3.68
N LEU A 234 -2.35 19.66 -2.94
CA LEU A 234 -2.63 21.06 -2.62
C LEU A 234 -2.89 21.90 -3.87
N LEU A 235 -2.05 21.77 -4.90
CA LEU A 235 -2.18 22.56 -6.13
C LEU A 235 -3.52 22.32 -6.83
N LYS A 236 -3.89 21.04 -7.00
CA LYS A 236 -5.15 20.67 -7.65
C LYS A 236 -6.36 21.01 -6.79
N THR A 237 -6.24 20.89 -5.47
CA THR A 237 -7.31 21.25 -4.52
C THR A 237 -7.56 22.76 -4.50
N VAL A 238 -6.51 23.59 -4.58
CA VAL A 238 -6.65 25.05 -4.70
C VAL A 238 -7.28 25.43 -6.04
N GLN A 239 -6.87 24.82 -7.15
CA GLN A 239 -7.48 25.04 -8.46
C GLN A 239 -8.96 24.67 -8.46
N ALA A 240 -9.32 23.49 -7.93
CA ALA A 240 -10.69 23.05 -7.81
C ALA A 240 -11.54 24.01 -6.94
N SER A 241 -11.02 24.44 -5.79
CA SER A 241 -11.69 25.40 -4.90
C SER A 241 -11.93 26.77 -5.56
N ARG A 242 -10.95 27.28 -6.32
CA ARG A 242 -11.10 28.52 -7.10
C ARG A 242 -12.16 28.39 -8.19
N ASN A 243 -12.17 27.28 -8.92
CA ASN A 243 -13.14 27.03 -9.99
C ASN A 243 -14.57 26.93 -9.42
N LEU A 244 -14.73 26.33 -8.23
CA LEU A 244 -16.01 26.29 -7.51
C LEU A 244 -16.48 27.69 -7.08
N ASN A 245 -15.59 28.51 -6.53
CA ASN A 245 -15.93 29.87 -6.09
C ASN A 245 -16.25 30.83 -7.26
N GLN A 246 -15.73 30.56 -8.45
CA GLN A 246 -15.95 31.40 -9.64
C GLN A 246 -17.13 30.94 -10.52
N ASN A 247 -17.84 29.85 -10.17
CA ASN A 247 -18.88 29.22 -11.00
C ASN A 247 -18.41 28.85 -12.43
N ILE A 248 -17.09 28.72 -12.63
CA ILE A 248 -16.52 28.37 -13.93
C ILE A 248 -16.41 26.85 -14.00
N PHE A 249 -17.50 26.21 -14.43
CA PHE A 249 -17.55 24.77 -14.75
C PHE A 249 -16.89 24.45 -16.10
N THR A 250 -15.84 25.18 -16.50
CA THR A 250 -15.06 24.74 -17.66
C THR A 250 -14.17 23.59 -17.23
N SER A 251 -14.57 22.40 -17.67
CA SER A 251 -13.79 21.17 -17.64
C SER A 251 -12.41 21.45 -18.23
N THR A 252 -11.45 21.79 -17.36
CA THR A 252 -10.07 21.98 -17.76
C THR A 252 -9.58 20.61 -18.18
N LYS A 253 -9.11 20.46 -19.42
CA LYS A 253 -8.57 19.18 -19.93
C LYS A 253 -7.45 18.71 -19.01
N GLY A 254 -7.76 17.78 -18.11
CA GLY A 254 -6.86 17.28 -17.08
C GLY A 254 -7.64 16.53 -15.98
N PHE A 255 -7.03 15.49 -15.43
CA PHE A 255 -7.65 14.64 -14.41
C PHE A 255 -7.88 15.43 -13.11
N SER A 256 -9.14 15.53 -12.66
CA SER A 256 -9.50 16.11 -11.36
C SER A 256 -8.96 15.20 -10.25
N ALA A 257 -7.94 15.68 -9.53
CA ALA A 257 -7.32 14.97 -8.42
C ALA A 257 -7.21 15.87 -7.19
N ALA A 258 -8.24 16.67 -6.93
CA ALA A 258 -8.42 17.32 -5.64
C ALA A 258 -8.65 16.23 -4.58
N SER A 259 -7.98 16.35 -3.44
CA SER A 259 -8.18 15.44 -2.31
C SER A 259 -8.26 16.22 -1.02
N ALA A 260 -9.15 15.81 -0.13
CA ALA A 260 -9.26 16.36 1.21
C ALA A 260 -9.59 15.23 2.18
N TYR A 261 -8.99 15.26 3.36
CA TYR A 261 -9.26 14.31 4.43
C TYR A 261 -9.35 15.03 5.76
N PHE A 262 -10.14 14.46 6.67
CA PHE A 262 -10.30 14.90 8.04
C PHE A 262 -10.19 13.69 8.95
N GLY A 263 -9.64 13.90 10.15
CA GLY A 263 -9.59 12.85 11.16
C GLY A 263 -9.55 13.38 12.57
N PHE A 264 -9.94 12.49 13.47
CA PHE A 264 -10.02 12.73 14.90
C PHE A 264 -9.43 11.51 15.62
N ALA A 265 -8.62 11.76 16.64
CA ALA A 265 -8.09 10.74 17.51
C ALA A 265 -8.34 11.11 18.97
N PHE A 266 -8.89 10.16 19.74
CA PHE A 266 -9.05 10.30 21.18
C PHE A 266 -8.04 9.39 21.89
N LYS A 267 -7.34 9.93 22.89
CA LYS A 267 -6.33 9.19 23.65
C LYS A 267 -6.89 8.79 25.01
N PHE A 268 -6.89 7.48 25.27
CA PHE A 268 -7.25 6.90 26.57
C PHE A 268 -5.98 6.38 27.27
N GLY A 269 -5.78 6.76 28.53
CA GLY A 269 -4.65 6.35 29.36
C GLY A 269 -4.39 7.35 30.48
N PRO A 270 -3.67 6.96 31.56
CA PRO A 270 -3.33 7.90 32.62
C PRO A 270 -2.46 9.04 32.05
N PRO A 271 -2.67 10.31 32.48
CA PRO A 271 -1.79 11.40 32.10
C PRO A 271 -0.35 11.06 32.53
N MET A 272 0.64 11.27 31.65
CA MET A 272 2.04 11.16 32.06
C MET A 272 2.33 12.24 33.10
N GLU A 273 2.46 11.84 34.36
CA GLU A 273 2.85 12.71 35.45
C GLU A 273 4.29 13.21 35.23
N HIS A 274 4.54 14.48 35.58
CA HIS A 274 5.87 15.08 35.51
C HIS A 274 6.83 14.27 36.40
N SER A 275 8.07 14.02 35.95
CA SER A 275 9.01 13.09 36.61
C SER A 275 9.30 13.39 38.09
N THR A 276 9.06 14.62 38.53
CA THR A 276 9.26 15.06 39.92
C THR A 276 8.15 14.65 40.89
N ASN A 277 6.95 14.27 40.38
CA ASN A 277 5.78 13.90 41.17
C ASN A 277 5.06 12.63 40.65
N ALA A 278 5.75 11.78 39.88
CA ALA A 278 5.13 10.61 39.25
C ALA A 278 5.04 9.41 40.22
N ASN A 279 3.82 8.94 40.50
CA ASN A 279 3.56 7.70 41.25
C ASN A 279 3.71 6.44 40.38
N PHE A 280 3.79 6.61 39.06
CA PHE A 280 3.98 5.52 38.10
C PHE A 280 4.86 5.97 36.94
N ILE A 281 6.06 5.38 36.81
CA ILE A 281 6.97 5.59 35.68
C ILE A 281 6.94 4.33 34.80
N PRO A 282 6.30 4.39 33.61
CA PRO A 282 6.28 3.27 32.69
C PRO A 282 7.72 2.92 32.24
N GLY A 283 8.16 1.70 32.55
CA GLY A 283 9.50 1.21 32.17
C GLY A 283 10.57 1.24 33.26
N MET A 284 10.25 1.67 34.49
CA MET A 284 11.22 1.70 35.59
C MET A 284 11.55 0.32 36.20
N ASN A 285 10.92 -0.75 35.72
CA ASN A 285 11.24 -2.16 36.04
C ASN A 285 11.69 -2.96 34.81
N LYS A 286 12.58 -2.39 33.97
CA LYS A 286 13.24 -3.12 32.88
C LYS A 286 14.73 -3.43 33.12
N ASP A 287 15.19 -3.30 34.36
CA ASP A 287 16.49 -3.83 34.81
C ASP A 287 16.35 -5.17 35.57
N LEU A 288 15.47 -6.06 35.10
CA LEU A 288 15.43 -7.45 35.58
C LEU A 288 16.10 -8.37 34.56
N GLN A 289 17.43 -8.44 34.65
CA GLN A 289 18.32 -9.60 34.51
C GLN A 289 18.01 -10.73 33.48
N GLY A 290 17.29 -10.45 32.39
CA GLY A 290 17.02 -11.43 31.35
C GLY A 290 17.05 -10.75 29.99
N GLY A 291 18.22 -10.71 29.35
CA GLY A 291 18.39 -10.11 28.02
C GLY A 291 17.29 -10.57 27.07
N GLY A 292 16.65 -9.64 26.36
CA GLY A 292 15.55 -9.94 25.46
C GLY A 292 15.97 -10.81 24.26
N PHE A 293 14.99 -11.14 23.41
CA PHE A 293 15.17 -12.08 22.31
C PHE A 293 16.36 -11.70 21.42
N PHE A 294 16.48 -10.42 21.05
CA PHE A 294 17.57 -9.95 20.20
C PHE A 294 18.90 -9.93 20.96
N ASN A 295 18.90 -9.55 22.24
CA ASN A 295 20.12 -9.56 23.05
C ASN A 295 20.70 -10.97 23.23
N ARG A 296 19.86 -12.00 23.34
CA ARG A 296 20.29 -13.41 23.38
C ARG A 296 20.80 -13.92 22.04
N LEU A 297 20.20 -13.49 20.93
CA LEU A 297 20.61 -13.89 19.59
C LEU A 297 22.01 -13.36 19.25
N PHE A 298 22.29 -12.09 19.52
CA PHE A 298 23.57 -11.45 19.15
C PHE A 298 24.72 -11.72 20.14
N LYS A 299 24.44 -12.12 21.39
CA LYS A 299 25.48 -12.54 22.34
C LYS A 299 26.04 -13.94 22.09
N LYS A 300 25.33 -14.79 21.32
CA LYS A 300 25.77 -16.15 20.99
C LYS A 300 26.77 -16.21 19.81
N GLY A 301 27.09 -15.07 19.19
CA GLY A 301 27.95 -14.99 18.01
C GLY A 301 29.35 -14.40 18.24
N ASN A 302 29.74 -14.16 19.50
CA ASN A 302 31.10 -13.76 19.88
C ASN A 302 31.72 -14.83 20.78
#